data_AF-A0A3M1CF11-F1
#
_entry.id   AF-A0A3M1CF11-F1
#
_cell.length_a   1.000
_cell.length_b   1.000
_cell.length_c   1.000
_cell.angle_alpha   90.00
_cell.angle_beta   90.00
_cell.angle_gamma   90.00
#
_symmetry.space_group_name_H-M   'P 1'
#
loop_
_entity.id
_entity.type
_entity.pdbx_description
1 polymer ?
#
loop_
_entity_poly.entity_id
_entity_poly.type
_entity_poly.pdbx_seq_one_letter_code
_entity_poly.pdbx_strand_id
1 'polypeptide(L)'
;MFGDGQGNYPKGAYLDCVQIHMCWSPKVVDAIYYGLNDPDPRDERIGALAGLLDLRDGTNYTGLNPKEERLIRHIGLTGHSNSPVLMECLQRDDRGIFDTLLVAVNPNDRKRLCHQYNVIPVARAKGVGVIGMKVFADGAMYGKPADWTRDYHDLIHTVGSRRLPSRALIRYTLSTPGVDTCIIGIGHIDNDPARCQLERNIHDAQIIDPLDTGERRHIEQLTAAVAGDGTNWFQLPNWTLSPPRNIRLKQRREGDARRIRLEWDTAIALDEPLVRYEITRDYHRVASVPHRPQVSLREPFVYEDVLTDREAHVYVLATVDAAGRTASSKEYFVPAIG
;
A
#
# COMPACT_ATOMS: atom_id res chain seq x y z
N MET A 1 6.93 -19.45 19.16
CA MET A 1 7.73 -18.79 18.11
C MET A 1 9.17 -18.67 18.57
N PHE A 2 9.41 -18.11 19.76
CA PHE A 2 10.64 -18.36 20.51
C PHE A 2 10.37 -19.45 21.53
N GLY A 3 11.02 -20.61 21.38
CA GLY A 3 11.11 -21.55 22.47
C GLY A 3 10.41 -22.88 22.33
N ASP A 4 10.51 -23.63 23.42
CA ASP A 4 10.06 -25.01 23.62
C ASP A 4 8.54 -25.17 23.84
N GLY A 5 7.77 -24.08 23.68
CA GLY A 5 6.33 -24.06 24.00
C GLY A 5 6.03 -23.91 25.50
N GLN A 6 7.05 -23.80 26.36
CA GLN A 6 6.93 -23.57 27.81
C GLN A 6 7.41 -22.18 28.22
N GLY A 7 7.71 -21.32 27.24
CA GLY A 7 8.19 -19.94 27.46
C GLY A 7 9.71 -19.81 27.58
N ASN A 8 10.47 -20.90 27.39
CA ASN A 8 11.94 -20.83 27.40
C ASN A 8 12.46 -20.61 25.99
N TYR A 9 13.32 -19.62 25.81
CA TYR A 9 14.07 -19.41 24.57
C TYR A 9 15.52 -19.02 24.86
N PRO A 10 16.45 -19.27 23.91
CA PRO A 10 17.86 -18.93 24.12
C PRO A 10 18.06 -17.45 24.43
N LYS A 11 18.97 -17.14 25.36
CA LYS A 11 19.35 -15.76 25.66
C LYS A 11 19.84 -15.07 24.39
N GLY A 12 19.27 -13.90 24.08
CA GLY A 12 19.59 -13.13 22.88
C GLY A 12 18.85 -13.56 21.61
N ALA A 13 17.88 -14.47 21.71
CA ALA A 13 16.98 -14.76 20.59
C ALA A 13 16.10 -13.53 20.28
N TYR A 14 15.89 -13.26 18.99
CA TYR A 14 15.03 -12.17 18.51
C TYR A 14 14.46 -12.52 17.11
N LEU A 15 13.42 -11.81 16.69
CA LEU A 15 12.85 -11.87 15.34
C LEU A 15 13.35 -10.65 14.58
N ASP A 16 13.83 -10.85 13.36
CA ASP A 16 14.23 -9.73 12.52
C ASP A 16 13.04 -8.81 12.20
N CYS A 17 11.85 -9.35 11.92
CA CYS A 17 10.68 -8.54 11.60
C CYS A 17 9.38 -9.20 12.07
N VAL A 18 8.47 -8.40 12.62
CA VAL A 18 7.07 -8.80 12.89
C VAL A 18 6.13 -7.99 12.02
N GLN A 19 5.29 -8.66 11.24
CA GLN A 19 4.30 -8.04 10.36
C GLN A 19 2.92 -8.04 11.03
N ILE A 20 2.32 -6.87 11.19
CA ILE A 20 0.92 -6.75 11.65
C ILE A 20 0.01 -7.26 10.53
N HIS A 21 -0.60 -8.43 10.77
CA HIS A 21 -1.26 -9.19 9.72
C HIS A 21 -2.65 -8.66 9.36
N MET A 22 -2.88 -8.51 8.04
CA MET A 22 -4.19 -8.27 7.43
C MET A 22 -4.84 -6.94 7.84
N CYS A 23 -4.23 -5.82 7.44
CA CYS A 23 -4.87 -4.51 7.55
C CYS A 23 -5.85 -4.27 6.38
N TRP A 24 -7.15 -4.42 6.65
CA TRP A 24 -8.19 -4.42 5.58
C TRP A 24 -9.35 -3.44 5.80
N SER A 25 -9.50 -2.87 7.01
CA SER A 25 -10.52 -1.86 7.31
C SER A 25 -9.98 -0.74 8.21
N PRO A 26 -10.61 0.45 8.20
CA PRO A 26 -10.23 1.54 9.11
C PRO A 26 -10.28 1.16 10.59
N LYS A 27 -11.23 0.30 11.00
CA LYS A 27 -11.31 -0.20 12.38
C LYS A 27 -10.07 -0.98 12.80
N VAL A 28 -9.45 -1.72 11.86
CA VAL A 28 -8.19 -2.41 12.13
C VAL A 28 -7.07 -1.39 12.29
N VAL A 29 -7.05 -0.32 11.50
CA VAL A 29 -6.08 0.78 11.69
C VAL A 29 -6.25 1.42 13.07
N ASP A 30 -7.47 1.73 13.48
CA ASP A 30 -7.74 2.28 14.81
C ASP A 30 -7.24 1.34 15.92
N ALA A 31 -7.48 0.02 15.78
CA ALA A 31 -6.99 -0.98 16.73
C ALA A 31 -5.46 -1.08 16.75
N ILE A 32 -4.79 -0.96 15.60
CA ILE A 32 -3.31 -0.98 15.51
C ILE A 32 -2.70 0.18 16.31
N TYR A 33 -3.32 1.35 16.26
CA TYR A 33 -2.84 2.58 16.89
C TYR A 33 -3.35 2.81 18.33
N TYR A 34 -4.24 1.97 18.83
CA TYR A 34 -4.85 2.15 20.14
C TYR A 34 -3.78 2.18 21.26
N GLY A 35 -3.84 3.19 22.14
CA GLY A 35 -2.87 3.37 23.23
C GLY A 35 -1.44 3.70 22.80
N LEU A 36 -1.17 4.02 21.52
CA LEU A 36 0.20 4.27 21.03
C LEU A 36 0.87 5.51 21.66
N ASN A 37 0.08 6.56 21.91
CA ASN A 37 0.60 7.84 22.42
C ASN A 37 0.50 7.97 23.94
N ASP A 38 -0.32 7.14 24.58
CA ASP A 38 -0.54 7.12 26.03
C ASP A 38 -0.79 5.66 26.47
N PRO A 39 0.27 4.82 26.46
CA PRO A 39 0.14 3.42 26.88
C PRO A 39 -0.07 3.33 28.40
N ASP A 40 -1.10 2.61 28.84
CA ASP A 40 -1.36 2.31 30.25
C ASP A 40 -1.34 0.78 30.48
N PRO A 41 -0.48 0.26 31.39
CA PRO A 41 -0.44 -1.17 31.70
C PRO A 41 -1.72 -1.70 32.38
N ARG A 42 -2.64 -0.81 32.78
CA ARG A 42 -3.94 -1.16 33.36
C ARG A 42 -5.06 -1.24 32.32
N ASP A 43 -4.81 -0.79 31.08
CA ASP A 43 -5.82 -0.84 30.04
C ASP A 43 -6.15 -2.29 29.65
N GLU A 44 -7.44 -2.60 29.55
CA GLU A 44 -7.91 -3.92 29.10
C GLU A 44 -7.57 -4.22 27.63
N ARG A 45 -7.22 -3.19 26.86
CA ARG A 45 -6.90 -3.27 25.43
C ARG A 45 -5.66 -2.45 25.15
N ILE A 46 -4.80 -2.96 24.29
CA ILE A 46 -3.64 -2.22 23.79
C ILE A 46 -3.44 -2.53 22.32
N GLY A 47 -3.11 -1.50 21.53
CA GLY A 47 -2.89 -1.65 20.11
C GLY A 47 -1.59 -2.35 19.79
N ALA A 48 -1.54 -2.99 18.62
CA ALA A 48 -0.39 -3.77 18.18
C ALA A 48 0.91 -2.93 18.13
N LEU A 49 0.85 -1.66 17.71
CA LEU A 49 2.06 -0.83 17.66
C LEU A 49 2.65 -0.56 19.04
N ALA A 50 1.81 -0.25 20.04
CA ALA A 50 2.30 0.04 21.39
C ALA A 50 3.01 -1.18 21.99
N GLY A 51 2.39 -2.37 21.90
CA GLY A 51 3.00 -3.60 22.41
C GLY A 51 4.25 -4.03 21.65
N LEU A 52 4.26 -3.90 20.32
CA LEU A 52 5.44 -4.24 19.52
C LEU A 52 6.60 -3.26 19.77
N LEU A 53 6.33 -1.98 20.03
CA LEU A 53 7.37 -1.02 20.39
C LEU A 53 8.06 -1.39 21.70
N ASP A 54 7.31 -1.84 22.71
CA ASP A 54 7.91 -2.34 23.95
C ASP A 54 8.90 -3.49 23.68
N LEU A 55 8.52 -4.43 22.82
CA LEU A 55 9.36 -5.57 22.43
C LEU A 55 10.54 -5.19 21.53
N ARG A 56 10.43 -4.10 20.77
CA ARG A 56 11.51 -3.61 19.89
C ARG A 56 12.54 -2.82 20.67
N ASP A 57 12.06 -1.91 21.49
CA ASP A 57 12.89 -0.89 22.15
C ASP A 57 13.43 -1.41 23.49
N GLY A 58 12.82 -2.47 24.04
CA GLY A 58 13.14 -3.02 25.36
C GLY A 58 12.54 -2.16 26.46
N THR A 59 11.30 -1.71 26.28
CA THR A 59 10.53 -0.94 27.27
C THR A 59 9.34 -1.75 27.76
N ASN A 60 8.63 -1.27 28.77
CA ASN A 60 7.44 -1.93 29.32
C ASN A 60 6.30 -0.93 29.62
N TYR A 61 6.09 0.05 28.74
CA TYR A 61 5.06 1.06 28.95
C TYR A 61 3.64 0.48 28.91
N THR A 62 3.44 -0.60 28.16
CA THR A 62 2.16 -1.31 28.04
C THR A 62 1.96 -2.42 29.08
N GLY A 63 3.00 -2.76 29.85
CA GLY A 63 2.98 -3.93 30.74
C GLY A 63 3.20 -5.28 30.03
N LEU A 64 3.28 -5.31 28.69
CA LEU A 64 3.41 -6.55 27.91
C LEU A 64 4.85 -7.09 27.81
N ASN A 65 5.86 -6.35 28.27
CA ASN A 65 7.27 -6.73 28.23
C ASN A 65 7.93 -6.55 29.61
N PRO A 66 7.50 -7.29 30.64
CA PRO A 66 7.93 -7.07 32.03
C PRO A 66 9.44 -7.30 32.28
N LYS A 67 10.13 -7.92 31.34
CA LYS A 67 11.58 -8.15 31.38
C LYS A 67 12.38 -7.12 30.58
N GLU A 68 11.71 -6.17 29.93
CA GLU A 68 12.33 -5.12 29.10
C GLU A 68 13.27 -5.69 28.02
N GLU A 69 12.86 -6.82 27.44
CA GLU A 69 13.66 -7.54 26.46
C GLU A 69 13.48 -6.95 25.06
N ARG A 70 14.56 -6.98 24.26
CA ARG A 70 14.53 -6.62 22.84
C ARG A 70 14.34 -7.87 21.99
N LEU A 71 13.09 -8.26 21.80
CA LEU A 71 12.71 -9.51 21.14
C LEU A 71 12.43 -9.34 19.64
N ILE A 72 12.27 -8.12 19.15
CA ILE A 72 12.04 -7.84 17.72
C ILE A 72 12.95 -6.71 17.24
N ARG A 73 13.33 -6.72 15.95
CA ARG A 73 14.12 -5.61 15.35
C ARG A 73 13.26 -4.66 14.53
N HIS A 74 12.40 -5.20 13.67
CA HIS A 74 11.58 -4.41 12.75
C HIS A 74 10.08 -4.68 12.92
N ILE A 75 9.28 -3.64 12.69
CA ILE A 75 7.82 -3.71 12.70
C ILE A 75 7.32 -3.44 11.28
N GLY A 76 6.46 -4.29 10.78
CA GLY A 76 5.92 -4.17 9.43
C GLY A 76 4.39 -4.20 9.40
N LEU A 77 3.85 -3.80 8.27
CA LEU A 77 2.43 -3.84 7.94
C LEU A 77 2.19 -4.79 6.76
N THR A 78 1.14 -5.61 6.82
CA THR A 78 0.76 -6.42 5.65
C THR A 78 -0.72 -6.36 5.32
N GLY A 79 -1.03 -6.41 4.03
CA GLY A 79 -2.39 -6.46 3.53
C GLY A 79 -2.47 -7.00 2.11
N HIS A 80 -3.51 -7.81 1.87
CA HIS A 80 -3.79 -8.32 0.54
C HIS A 80 -4.59 -7.30 -0.29
N SER A 81 -5.60 -6.66 0.30
CA SER A 81 -6.77 -6.26 -0.48
C SER A 81 -7.05 -4.77 -0.65
N ASN A 82 -6.79 -3.96 0.37
CA ASN A 82 -7.36 -2.61 0.48
C ASN A 82 -6.26 -1.54 0.55
N SER A 83 -5.80 -1.09 -0.61
CA SER A 83 -4.72 -0.09 -0.70
C SER A 83 -5.02 1.21 0.05
N PRO A 84 -6.22 1.82 -0.06
CA PRO A 84 -6.57 3.02 0.71
C PRO A 84 -6.43 2.86 2.23
N VAL A 85 -6.78 1.70 2.79
CA VAL A 85 -6.63 1.43 4.23
C VAL A 85 -5.16 1.30 4.62
N LEU A 86 -4.35 0.62 3.80
CA LEU A 86 -2.92 0.52 4.04
C LEU A 86 -2.22 1.89 3.94
N MET A 87 -2.63 2.72 2.96
CA MET A 87 -2.18 4.10 2.84
C MET A 87 -2.49 4.88 4.11
N GLU A 88 -3.74 4.82 4.59
CA GLU A 88 -4.14 5.50 5.83
C GLU A 88 -3.30 5.03 7.03
N CYS A 89 -3.06 3.72 7.16
CA CYS A 89 -2.21 3.18 8.23
C CYS A 89 -0.79 3.73 8.20
N LEU A 90 -0.18 3.87 7.02
CA LEU A 90 1.15 4.48 6.86
C LEU A 90 1.12 6.01 7.02
N GLN A 91 0.06 6.69 6.57
CA GLN A 91 -0.09 8.14 6.65
C GLN A 91 -0.36 8.64 8.08
N ARG A 92 -0.87 7.78 8.96
CA ARG A 92 -0.99 8.05 10.41
C ARG A 92 0.34 7.86 11.16
N ASP A 93 1.32 7.20 10.55
CA ASP A 93 2.62 6.92 11.19
C ASP A 93 3.54 8.14 11.08
N ASP A 94 3.31 9.13 11.93
CA ASP A 94 4.15 10.33 12.00
C ASP A 94 5.50 10.05 12.73
N ARG A 95 5.63 8.89 13.38
CA ARG A 95 6.82 8.50 14.16
C ARG A 95 7.81 7.65 13.35
N GLY A 96 7.41 7.16 12.18
CA GLY A 96 8.24 6.26 11.36
C GLY A 96 8.46 4.91 12.05
N ILE A 97 7.40 4.34 12.64
CA ILE A 97 7.45 3.06 13.33
C ILE A 97 7.51 1.89 12.35
N PHE A 98 6.82 1.98 11.21
CA PHE A 98 6.81 0.91 10.22
C PHE A 98 8.11 0.89 9.41
N ASP A 99 8.82 -0.23 9.47
CA ASP A 99 10.03 -0.49 8.68
C ASP A 99 9.70 -1.14 7.32
N THR A 100 8.63 -1.94 7.26
CA THR A 100 8.29 -2.71 6.07
C THR A 100 6.79 -2.73 5.73
N LEU A 101 6.49 -2.89 4.44
CA LEU A 101 5.15 -3.11 3.90
C LEU A 101 5.16 -4.39 3.05
N LEU A 102 4.40 -5.41 3.46
CA LEU A 102 4.20 -6.64 2.71
C LEU A 102 2.83 -6.63 2.00
N VAL A 103 2.82 -6.53 0.67
CA VAL A 103 1.59 -6.40 -0.14
C VAL A 103 1.55 -7.35 -1.34
N ALA A 104 0.35 -7.73 -1.74
CA ALA A 104 0.17 -8.54 -2.94
C ALA A 104 0.51 -7.71 -4.19
N VAL A 105 1.41 -8.19 -5.04
CA VAL A 105 1.78 -7.50 -6.28
C VAL A 105 2.24 -8.53 -7.30
N ASN A 106 1.60 -8.50 -8.46
CA ASN A 106 1.87 -9.38 -9.61
C ASN A 106 1.22 -8.74 -10.85
N PRO A 107 1.30 -9.33 -12.06
CA PRO A 107 0.77 -8.69 -13.28
C PRO A 107 -0.73 -8.38 -13.26
N ASN A 108 -1.53 -9.04 -12.41
CA ASN A 108 -2.96 -8.77 -12.27
C ASN A 108 -3.28 -7.71 -11.20
N ASP A 109 -2.30 -7.13 -10.50
CA ASP A 109 -2.51 -6.06 -9.49
C ASP A 109 -3.32 -4.90 -10.07
N ARG A 110 -3.06 -4.55 -11.33
CA ARG A 110 -3.71 -3.45 -12.07
C ARG A 110 -5.16 -3.69 -12.47
N LYS A 111 -5.58 -4.94 -12.42
CA LYS A 111 -6.96 -5.35 -12.67
C LYS A 111 -7.81 -5.25 -11.40
N ARG A 112 -7.18 -4.87 -10.30
CA ARG A 112 -7.74 -4.74 -8.95
C ARG A 112 -7.39 -3.37 -8.38
N LEU A 113 -7.87 -3.10 -7.17
CA LEU A 113 -7.48 -1.91 -6.41
C LEU A 113 -5.97 -1.93 -6.13
N CYS A 114 -5.19 -1.43 -7.09
CA CYS A 114 -3.80 -1.79 -7.25
C CYS A 114 -2.93 -1.17 -6.15
N HIS A 115 -1.93 -1.90 -5.71
CA HIS A 115 -0.99 -1.38 -4.70
C HIS A 115 0.12 -0.56 -5.34
N GLN A 116 0.52 -0.89 -6.57
CA GLN A 116 1.67 -0.27 -7.24
C GLN A 116 1.51 1.23 -7.54
N TYR A 117 0.29 1.74 -7.64
CA TYR A 117 0.02 3.18 -7.85
C TYR A 117 -0.65 3.86 -6.65
N ASN A 118 -0.83 3.13 -5.55
CA ASN A 118 -1.47 3.63 -4.33
C ASN A 118 -0.52 3.51 -3.13
N VAL A 119 -0.59 2.41 -2.36
CA VAL A 119 0.20 2.27 -1.12
C VAL A 119 1.71 2.16 -1.36
N ILE A 120 2.17 1.51 -2.43
CA ILE A 120 3.63 1.30 -2.67
C ILE A 120 4.37 2.63 -2.80
N PRO A 121 3.91 3.61 -3.62
CA PRO A 121 4.51 4.95 -3.65
C PRO A 121 4.54 5.67 -2.28
N VAL A 122 3.51 5.48 -1.45
CA VAL A 122 3.47 6.07 -0.08
C VAL A 122 4.53 5.43 0.81
N ALA A 123 4.63 4.11 0.81
CA ALA A 123 5.65 3.37 1.57
C ALA A 123 7.07 3.83 1.19
N ARG A 124 7.34 3.90 -0.12
CA ARG A 124 8.64 4.36 -0.63
C ARG A 124 8.97 5.79 -0.22
N ALA A 125 8.01 6.71 -0.33
CA ALA A 125 8.21 8.09 0.09
C ALA A 125 8.44 8.24 1.60
N LYS A 126 7.97 7.29 2.41
CA LYS A 126 8.24 7.21 3.85
C LYS A 126 9.53 6.47 4.22
N GLY A 127 10.25 5.90 3.25
CA GLY A 127 11.43 5.06 3.54
C GLY A 127 11.09 3.67 4.07
N VAL A 128 9.85 3.19 3.87
CA VAL A 128 9.40 1.85 4.26
C VAL A 128 9.79 0.85 3.17
N GLY A 129 10.46 -0.24 3.55
CA GLY A 129 10.85 -1.31 2.63
C GLY A 129 9.65 -2.12 2.15
N VAL A 130 9.50 -2.31 0.84
CA VAL A 130 8.34 -2.98 0.26
C VAL A 130 8.67 -4.43 -0.11
N ILE A 131 7.88 -5.36 0.41
CA ILE A 131 7.97 -6.79 0.14
C ILE A 131 6.77 -7.20 -0.71
N GLY A 132 7.02 -7.65 -1.93
CA GLY A 132 5.99 -8.23 -2.79
C GLY A 132 5.61 -9.64 -2.34
N MET A 133 4.31 -9.95 -2.31
CA MET A 133 3.79 -11.31 -2.15
C MET A 133 2.78 -11.67 -3.22
N LYS A 134 2.33 -12.93 -3.19
CA LYS A 134 1.37 -13.49 -4.15
C LYS A 134 1.84 -13.34 -5.59
N VAL A 135 3.16 -13.52 -5.81
CA VAL A 135 3.83 -13.50 -7.13
C VAL A 135 3.09 -14.37 -8.16
N PHE A 136 2.59 -15.54 -7.72
CA PHE A 136 1.85 -16.49 -8.55
C PHE A 136 0.34 -16.55 -8.24
N ALA A 137 -0.19 -15.53 -7.55
CA ALA A 137 -1.59 -15.44 -7.12
C ALA A 137 -2.11 -16.70 -6.41
N ASP A 138 -1.38 -17.20 -5.42
CA ASP A 138 -1.75 -18.41 -4.68
C ASP A 138 -1.95 -19.63 -5.59
N GLY A 139 -1.12 -19.77 -6.64
CA GLY A 139 -1.19 -20.84 -7.63
C GLY A 139 -2.25 -20.62 -8.72
N ALA A 140 -3.12 -19.62 -8.60
CA ALA A 140 -4.23 -19.42 -9.54
C ALA A 140 -3.76 -19.07 -10.97
N MET A 141 -2.55 -18.51 -11.12
CA MET A 141 -1.93 -18.29 -12.43
C MET A 141 -1.45 -19.57 -13.12
N TYR A 142 -1.46 -20.70 -12.41
CA TYR A 142 -0.99 -22.01 -12.89
C TYR A 142 -2.02 -23.13 -12.78
N GLY A 143 -3.31 -22.76 -12.73
CA GLY A 143 -4.42 -23.72 -12.84
C GLY A 143 -5.08 -24.11 -11.52
N LYS A 144 -4.59 -23.61 -10.37
CA LYS A 144 -5.36 -23.71 -9.12
C LYS A 144 -6.62 -22.83 -9.22
N PRO A 145 -7.76 -23.25 -8.66
CA PRO A 145 -8.91 -22.35 -8.48
C PRO A 145 -8.55 -21.06 -7.72
N ALA A 146 -9.31 -20.00 -8.01
CA ALA A 146 -9.16 -18.67 -7.43
C ALA A 146 -9.81 -18.59 -6.02
N ASP A 147 -9.31 -19.40 -5.08
CA ASP A 147 -9.73 -19.50 -3.68
C ASP A 147 -8.53 -19.73 -2.73
N TRP A 148 -8.74 -19.79 -1.42
CA TRP A 148 -7.64 -20.05 -0.46
C TRP A 148 -7.15 -21.48 -0.59
N THR A 149 -5.83 -21.66 -0.68
CA THR A 149 -5.18 -22.97 -0.46
C THR A 149 -5.62 -23.55 0.89
N ARG A 150 -6.18 -24.77 0.88
CA ARG A 150 -6.68 -25.46 2.08
C ARG A 150 -5.73 -26.54 2.57
N ASP A 151 -5.16 -27.30 1.65
CA ASP A 151 -4.22 -28.37 1.94
C ASP A 151 -3.20 -28.56 0.80
N TYR A 152 -2.39 -29.60 0.90
CA TYR A 152 -1.31 -29.85 -0.04
C TYR A 152 -1.77 -30.22 -1.46
N HIS A 153 -3.01 -30.70 -1.65
CA HIS A 153 -3.55 -31.04 -2.97
C HIS A 153 -3.82 -29.81 -3.84
N ASP A 154 -4.02 -28.65 -3.21
CA ASP A 154 -4.18 -27.38 -3.92
C ASP A 154 -2.84 -26.87 -4.48
N LEU A 155 -1.70 -27.37 -3.98
CA LEU A 155 -0.39 -26.83 -4.34
C LEU A 155 -0.03 -27.10 -5.81
N ILE A 156 0.54 -26.09 -6.45
CA ILE A 156 1.14 -26.23 -7.77
C ILE A 156 2.55 -26.80 -7.61
N HIS A 157 2.80 -27.96 -8.20
CA HIS A 157 4.09 -28.66 -8.13
C HIS A 157 4.97 -28.44 -9.37
N THR A 158 4.52 -27.68 -10.37
CA THR A 158 5.27 -27.41 -11.59
C THR A 158 6.02 -26.08 -11.53
N VAL A 159 7.12 -25.98 -12.28
CA VAL A 159 7.86 -24.74 -12.48
C VAL A 159 7.25 -23.96 -13.64
N GLY A 160 6.31 -23.07 -13.32
CA GLY A 160 5.57 -22.27 -14.31
C GLY A 160 4.90 -23.14 -15.39
N SER A 161 4.71 -22.55 -16.58
CA SER A 161 4.25 -23.28 -17.76
C SER A 161 4.92 -22.76 -19.03
N ARG A 162 4.80 -23.49 -20.14
CA ARG A 162 5.31 -23.05 -21.46
C ARG A 162 4.69 -21.72 -21.90
N ARG A 163 3.41 -21.49 -21.57
CA ARG A 163 2.67 -20.28 -21.96
C ARG A 163 2.87 -19.12 -20.99
N LEU A 164 3.20 -19.40 -19.74
CA LEU A 164 3.47 -18.41 -18.71
C LEU A 164 4.65 -18.89 -17.83
N PRO A 165 5.90 -18.60 -18.21
CA PRO A 165 7.07 -18.99 -17.43
C PRO A 165 7.10 -18.30 -16.06
N SER A 166 7.54 -18.99 -15.00
CA SER A 166 7.69 -18.43 -13.64
C SER A 166 8.56 -17.17 -13.62
N ARG A 167 9.63 -17.16 -14.42
CA ARG A 167 10.54 -16.02 -14.58
C ARG A 167 9.81 -14.72 -14.90
N ALA A 168 8.78 -14.74 -15.73
CA ALA A 168 8.05 -13.54 -16.09
C ALA A 168 7.36 -12.91 -14.88
N LEU A 169 6.68 -13.73 -14.06
CA LEU A 169 5.95 -13.25 -12.89
C LEU A 169 6.89 -12.79 -11.76
N ILE A 170 7.99 -13.52 -11.54
CA ILE A 170 9.03 -13.13 -10.57
C ILE A 170 9.66 -11.79 -10.98
N ARG A 171 10.12 -11.68 -12.24
CA ARG A 171 10.73 -10.43 -12.73
C ARG A 171 9.74 -9.27 -12.70
N TYR A 172 8.48 -9.48 -13.07
CA TYR A 172 7.46 -8.43 -12.99
C TYR A 172 7.34 -7.88 -11.56
N THR A 173 7.22 -8.77 -10.58
CA THR A 173 7.04 -8.40 -9.17
C THR A 173 8.24 -7.59 -8.68
N LEU A 174 9.44 -8.12 -8.84
CA LEU A 174 10.67 -7.47 -8.38
C LEU A 174 11.04 -6.20 -9.18
N SER A 175 10.59 -6.08 -10.43
CA SER A 175 10.78 -4.87 -11.25
C SER A 175 9.66 -3.84 -11.06
N THR A 176 8.65 -4.13 -10.24
CA THR A 176 7.59 -3.16 -9.97
C THR A 176 8.17 -1.97 -9.21
N PRO A 177 8.01 -0.72 -9.70
CA PRO A 177 8.61 0.44 -9.06
C PRO A 177 8.26 0.53 -7.58
N GLY A 178 9.30 0.55 -6.75
CA GLY A 178 9.15 0.62 -5.31
C GLY A 178 9.02 -0.72 -4.59
N VAL A 179 9.12 -1.87 -5.26
CA VAL A 179 9.29 -3.17 -4.60
C VAL A 179 10.78 -3.40 -4.34
N ASP A 180 11.15 -3.71 -3.09
CA ASP A 180 12.55 -3.93 -2.68
C ASP A 180 12.92 -5.42 -2.67
N THR A 181 11.97 -6.31 -2.37
CA THR A 181 12.14 -7.77 -2.41
C THR A 181 10.79 -8.48 -2.56
N CYS A 182 10.77 -9.81 -2.68
CA CYS A 182 9.53 -10.57 -2.69
C CYS A 182 9.62 -11.91 -1.97
N ILE A 183 8.47 -12.36 -1.46
CA ILE A 183 8.29 -13.71 -0.91
C ILE A 183 7.66 -14.58 -2.01
N ILE A 184 8.40 -15.59 -2.45
CA ILE A 184 7.98 -16.51 -3.50
C ILE A 184 7.71 -17.88 -2.88
N GLY A 185 6.44 -18.30 -2.90
CA GLY A 185 6.02 -19.60 -2.39
C GLY A 185 6.48 -20.76 -3.29
N ILE A 186 6.67 -21.92 -2.67
CA ILE A 186 6.96 -23.20 -3.33
C ILE A 186 6.00 -24.27 -2.80
N GLY A 187 5.66 -25.23 -3.65
CA GLY A 187 4.94 -26.47 -3.31
C GLY A 187 5.72 -27.74 -3.66
N HIS A 188 6.86 -27.64 -4.36
CA HIS A 188 7.67 -28.80 -4.75
C HIS A 188 9.18 -28.49 -4.76
N ILE A 189 9.95 -29.40 -4.17
CA ILE A 189 11.42 -29.45 -4.27
C ILE A 189 11.81 -30.75 -4.98
N ASP A 190 12.80 -30.70 -5.86
CA ASP A 190 13.20 -31.83 -6.69
C ASP A 190 14.73 -31.89 -6.79
N ASN A 191 15.29 -33.08 -7.02
CA ASN A 191 16.72 -33.24 -7.27
C ASN A 191 17.11 -32.78 -8.69
N ASP A 192 16.14 -32.68 -9.61
CA ASP A 192 16.32 -32.07 -10.91
C ASP A 192 16.08 -30.55 -10.81
N PRO A 193 17.11 -29.70 -11.01
CA PRO A 193 17.00 -28.24 -10.96
C PRO A 193 15.89 -27.67 -11.86
N ALA A 194 15.57 -28.33 -12.98
CA ALA A 194 14.53 -27.86 -13.89
C ALA A 194 13.10 -28.01 -13.33
N ARG A 195 12.91 -28.89 -12.33
CA ARG A 195 11.63 -29.15 -11.66
C ARG A 195 11.59 -28.63 -10.22
N CYS A 196 12.74 -28.27 -9.66
CA CYS A 196 12.85 -27.70 -8.32
C CYS A 196 12.41 -26.22 -8.31
N GLN A 197 11.27 -25.92 -7.67
CA GLN A 197 10.76 -24.55 -7.62
C GLN A 197 11.66 -23.62 -6.80
N LEU A 198 12.32 -24.12 -5.76
CA LEU A 198 13.25 -23.32 -4.95
C LEU A 198 14.44 -22.84 -5.78
N GLU A 199 15.14 -23.76 -6.45
CA GLU A 199 16.28 -23.41 -7.29
C GLU A 199 15.87 -22.51 -8.45
N ARG A 200 14.73 -22.80 -9.09
CA ARG A 200 14.22 -21.95 -10.16
C ARG A 200 13.90 -20.54 -9.66
N ASN A 201 13.22 -20.41 -8.52
CA ASN A 201 12.87 -19.10 -7.96
C ASN A 201 14.13 -18.28 -7.67
N ILE A 202 15.18 -18.90 -7.08
CA ILE A 202 16.46 -18.24 -6.83
C ILE A 202 17.11 -17.77 -8.13
N HIS A 203 17.17 -18.64 -9.15
CA HIS A 203 17.73 -18.31 -10.46
C HIS A 203 16.94 -17.19 -11.15
N ASP A 204 15.61 -17.25 -11.12
CA ASP A 204 14.75 -16.28 -11.79
C ASP A 204 14.65 -14.93 -11.07
N ALA A 205 14.95 -14.90 -9.77
CA ALA A 205 15.10 -13.69 -8.98
C ALA A 205 16.44 -12.96 -9.22
N GLN A 206 17.39 -13.56 -9.95
CA GLN A 206 18.60 -12.86 -10.38
C GLN A 206 18.27 -11.91 -11.54
N ILE A 207 17.98 -10.65 -11.20
CA ILE A 207 17.67 -9.58 -12.16
C ILE A 207 18.75 -8.52 -12.06
N ILE A 208 19.36 -8.22 -13.21
CA ILE A 208 20.39 -7.19 -13.35
C ILE A 208 19.71 -5.85 -13.63
N ASP A 209 18.85 -5.83 -14.66
CA ASP A 209 18.06 -4.67 -15.03
C ASP A 209 16.57 -4.91 -14.75
N PRO A 210 15.88 -3.97 -14.08
CA PRO A 210 14.44 -4.03 -13.91
C PRO A 210 13.75 -3.91 -15.26
N LEU A 211 12.61 -4.59 -15.40
CA LEU A 211 11.77 -4.51 -16.58
C LEU A 211 11.27 -3.07 -16.82
N ASP A 212 11.31 -2.63 -18.08
CA ASP A 212 10.71 -1.34 -18.45
C ASP A 212 9.18 -1.39 -18.49
N THR A 213 8.54 -0.23 -18.69
CA THR A 213 7.08 -0.14 -18.76
C THR A 213 6.48 -1.05 -19.84
N GLY A 214 7.10 -1.12 -21.02
CA GLY A 214 6.61 -1.92 -22.14
C GLY A 214 6.70 -3.43 -21.87
N GLU A 215 7.84 -3.89 -21.34
CA GLU A 215 8.02 -5.28 -20.93
C GLU A 215 7.03 -5.67 -19.82
N ARG A 216 6.80 -4.79 -18.84
CA ARG A 216 5.79 -5.01 -17.79
C ARG A 216 4.39 -5.12 -18.39
N ARG A 217 3.99 -4.24 -19.32
CA ARG A 217 2.70 -4.36 -20.03
C ARG A 217 2.57 -5.66 -20.81
N HIS A 218 3.65 -6.11 -21.44
CA HIS A 218 3.63 -7.37 -22.17
C HIS A 218 3.35 -8.56 -21.24
N ILE A 219 3.95 -8.58 -20.05
CA ILE A 219 3.70 -9.64 -19.06
C ILE A 219 2.27 -9.57 -18.51
N GLU A 220 1.71 -8.37 -18.29
CA GLU A 220 0.30 -8.19 -17.93
C GLU A 220 -0.63 -8.79 -18.99
N GLN A 221 -0.40 -8.50 -20.27
CA GLN A 221 -1.17 -9.05 -21.40
C GLN A 221 -1.03 -10.56 -21.50
N LEU A 222 0.18 -11.09 -21.37
CA LEU A 222 0.46 -12.53 -21.38
C LEU A 222 -0.29 -13.24 -20.24
N THR A 223 -0.25 -12.65 -19.05
CA THR A 223 -0.89 -13.20 -17.85
C THR A 223 -2.41 -13.21 -18.03
N ALA A 224 -3.01 -12.11 -18.50
CA ALA A 224 -4.43 -12.04 -18.80
C ALA A 224 -4.85 -13.06 -19.86
N ALA A 225 -4.04 -13.27 -20.91
CA ALA A 225 -4.34 -14.22 -21.98
C ALA A 225 -4.25 -15.71 -21.54
N VAL A 226 -3.47 -16.01 -20.50
CA VAL A 226 -3.26 -17.39 -20.03
C VAL A 226 -4.10 -17.73 -18.80
N ALA A 227 -4.16 -16.83 -17.82
CA ALA A 227 -4.79 -17.05 -16.53
C ALA A 227 -6.05 -16.18 -16.31
N GLY A 228 -6.35 -15.24 -17.20
CA GLY A 228 -7.43 -14.27 -17.04
C GLY A 228 -7.13 -13.20 -16.00
N ASP A 229 -8.11 -12.32 -15.77
CA ASP A 229 -8.00 -11.17 -14.85
C ASP A 229 -8.46 -11.50 -13.42
N GLY A 230 -9.01 -12.71 -13.22
CA GLY A 230 -9.68 -13.13 -11.99
C GLY A 230 -8.76 -13.60 -10.86
N THR A 231 -7.47 -13.84 -11.13
CA THR A 231 -6.57 -14.56 -10.20
C THR A 231 -6.31 -13.84 -8.89
N ASN A 232 -6.39 -12.51 -8.85
CA ASN A 232 -6.19 -11.71 -7.64
C ASN A 232 -7.51 -11.50 -6.90
N TRP A 233 -8.22 -12.58 -6.60
CA TRP A 233 -9.50 -12.58 -5.88
C TRP A 233 -9.37 -12.09 -4.42
N PHE A 234 -8.16 -12.16 -3.86
CA PHE A 234 -7.80 -11.62 -2.54
C PHE A 234 -7.59 -10.09 -2.57
N GLN A 235 -7.72 -9.44 -3.72
CA GLN A 235 -7.74 -7.98 -3.84
C GLN A 235 -9.15 -7.47 -4.07
N LEU A 236 -9.46 -6.28 -3.53
CA LEU A 236 -10.73 -5.63 -3.83
C LEU A 236 -10.83 -5.38 -5.35
N PRO A 237 -12.03 -5.52 -5.93
CA PRO A 237 -12.22 -5.26 -7.36
C PRO A 237 -11.84 -3.83 -7.71
N ASN A 238 -11.51 -3.62 -8.98
CA ASN A 238 -11.22 -2.29 -9.51
C ASN A 238 -12.33 -1.29 -9.12
N TRP A 239 -11.89 -0.13 -8.66
CA TRP A 239 -12.76 1.03 -8.46
C TRP A 239 -12.67 1.94 -9.69
N THR A 240 -13.26 3.11 -9.62
CA THR A 240 -12.99 4.20 -10.57
C THR A 240 -11.82 5.03 -10.07
N LEU A 241 -11.15 5.77 -10.97
CA LEU A 241 -10.27 6.86 -10.57
C LEU A 241 -11.05 7.77 -9.61
N SER A 242 -10.52 8.02 -8.40
CA SER A 242 -11.24 8.82 -7.42
C SER A 242 -10.97 10.32 -7.61
N PRO A 243 -11.92 11.19 -7.25
CA PRO A 243 -11.60 12.59 -7.01
C PRO A 243 -10.66 12.74 -5.81
N PRO A 244 -10.10 13.94 -5.58
CA PRO A 244 -9.33 14.23 -4.37
C PRO A 244 -10.18 14.00 -3.12
N ARG A 245 -9.57 13.43 -2.07
CA ARG A 245 -10.30 13.04 -0.86
C ARG A 245 -10.28 14.16 0.17
N ASN A 246 -11.24 14.14 1.09
CA ASN A 246 -11.29 15.00 2.28
C ASN A 246 -11.06 16.49 2.00
N ILE A 247 -11.59 16.99 0.88
CA ILE A 247 -11.40 18.39 0.48
C ILE A 247 -12.05 19.32 1.51
N ARG A 248 -11.30 20.31 1.97
CA ARG A 248 -11.69 21.34 2.93
C ARG A 248 -11.48 22.70 2.29
N LEU A 249 -12.50 23.55 2.36
CA LEU A 249 -12.44 24.95 1.93
C LEU A 249 -12.43 25.85 3.16
N LYS A 250 -11.46 26.78 3.23
CA LYS A 250 -11.39 27.82 4.25
C LYS A 250 -11.34 29.18 3.56
N GLN A 251 -12.12 30.13 4.06
CA GLN A 251 -12.08 31.53 3.62
C GLN A 251 -11.61 32.40 4.79
N ARG A 252 -10.73 33.35 4.50
CA ARG A 252 -10.31 34.40 5.45
C ARG A 252 -10.31 35.75 4.75
N ARG A 253 -10.66 36.82 5.48
CA ARG A 253 -10.56 38.19 4.98
C ARG A 253 -9.14 38.70 5.18
N GLU A 254 -8.59 39.35 4.16
CA GLU A 254 -7.24 39.93 4.18
C GLU A 254 -7.35 41.35 3.59
N GLY A 255 -7.64 42.33 4.45
CA GLY A 255 -7.99 43.68 4.02
C GLY A 255 -9.28 43.70 3.19
N ASP A 256 -9.16 44.18 1.95
CA ASP A 256 -10.23 44.22 0.95
C ASP A 256 -10.33 42.94 0.10
N ALA A 257 -9.36 42.03 0.23
CA ALA A 257 -9.34 40.75 -0.48
C ALA A 257 -9.88 39.60 0.40
N ARG A 258 -10.26 38.51 -0.27
CA ARG A 258 -10.59 37.23 0.36
C ARG A 258 -9.52 36.20 0.00
N ARG A 259 -8.88 35.61 1.00
CA ARG A 259 -8.01 34.45 0.82
C ARG A 259 -8.83 33.17 0.93
N ILE A 260 -8.82 32.39 -0.13
CA ILE A 260 -9.41 31.04 -0.17
C ILE A 260 -8.28 30.03 -0.05
N ARG A 261 -8.45 29.03 0.81
CA ARG A 261 -7.52 27.93 0.99
C ARG A 261 -8.26 26.61 0.83
N LEU A 262 -7.88 25.86 -0.20
CA LEU A 262 -8.33 24.50 -0.45
C LEU A 262 -7.27 23.53 0.08
N GLU A 263 -7.68 22.59 0.91
CA GLU A 263 -6.83 21.50 1.40
C GLU A 263 -7.45 20.17 1.02
N TRP A 264 -6.67 19.20 0.57
CA TRP A 264 -7.19 17.87 0.22
C TRP A 264 -6.17 16.77 0.45
N ASP A 265 -6.68 15.55 0.62
CA ASP A 265 -5.88 14.34 0.68
C ASP A 265 -5.80 13.68 -0.70
N THR A 266 -4.75 12.89 -0.92
CA THR A 266 -4.51 12.22 -2.20
C THR A 266 -5.72 11.40 -2.61
N ALA A 267 -6.05 11.48 -3.90
CA ALA A 267 -6.96 10.56 -4.57
C ALA A 267 -6.39 9.13 -4.60
N ILE A 268 -7.24 8.18 -5.01
CA ILE A 268 -6.92 6.77 -5.24
C ILE A 268 -6.78 6.55 -6.74
N ALA A 269 -5.60 6.06 -7.13
CA ALA A 269 -5.28 5.69 -8.50
C ALA A 269 -6.07 4.46 -8.94
N LEU A 270 -6.40 4.42 -10.23
CA LEU A 270 -6.93 3.23 -10.90
C LEU A 270 -5.77 2.30 -11.30
N ASP A 271 -5.60 2.06 -12.60
CA ASP A 271 -4.58 1.23 -13.20
C ASP A 271 -3.46 2.07 -13.83
N GLU A 272 -3.42 3.37 -13.59
CA GLU A 272 -2.34 4.28 -14.02
C GLU A 272 -2.01 5.24 -12.88
N PRO A 273 -0.75 5.69 -12.75
CA PRO A 273 -0.36 6.59 -11.68
C PRO A 273 -1.04 7.96 -11.80
N LEU A 274 -1.33 8.57 -10.65
CA LEU A 274 -1.78 9.96 -10.59
C LEU A 274 -0.66 10.90 -11.02
N VAL A 275 -0.98 11.97 -11.75
CA VAL A 275 0.02 12.92 -12.25
C VAL A 275 -0.17 14.33 -11.71
N ARG A 276 -1.41 14.78 -11.54
CA ARG A 276 -1.72 16.12 -11.03
C ARG A 276 -3.16 16.26 -10.56
N TYR A 277 -3.43 17.37 -9.89
CA TYR A 277 -4.75 17.91 -9.63
C TYR A 277 -4.97 19.16 -10.48
N GLU A 278 -6.18 19.33 -10.99
CA GLU A 278 -6.62 20.56 -11.66
C GLU A 278 -7.68 21.24 -10.81
N ILE A 279 -7.53 22.55 -10.61
CA ILE A 279 -8.48 23.36 -9.84
C ILE A 279 -9.15 24.32 -10.80
N THR A 280 -10.48 24.30 -10.83
CA THR A 280 -11.29 25.29 -11.53
C THR A 280 -11.99 26.20 -10.53
N ARG A 281 -12.15 27.46 -10.93
CA ARG A 281 -12.98 28.46 -10.29
C ARG A 281 -13.96 28.97 -11.35
N ASP A 282 -15.25 28.89 -11.06
CA ASP A 282 -16.33 29.28 -11.98
C ASP A 282 -16.15 28.66 -13.37
N TYR A 283 -15.83 27.36 -13.40
CA TYR A 283 -15.60 26.55 -14.60
C TYR A 283 -14.35 26.92 -15.42
N HIS A 284 -13.53 27.87 -14.95
CA HIS A 284 -12.24 28.21 -15.56
C HIS A 284 -11.10 27.62 -14.74
N ARG A 285 -10.12 26.98 -15.39
CA ARG A 285 -8.95 26.43 -14.70
C ARG A 285 -8.10 27.56 -14.13
N VAL A 286 -7.91 27.56 -12.81
CA VAL A 286 -7.08 28.55 -12.09
C VAL A 286 -5.73 27.98 -11.68
N ALA A 287 -5.61 26.66 -11.48
CA ALA A 287 -4.36 26.05 -11.09
C ALA A 287 -4.22 24.59 -11.51
N SER A 288 -2.97 24.13 -11.52
CA SER A 288 -2.63 22.72 -11.60
C SER A 288 -1.52 22.40 -10.60
N VAL A 289 -1.74 21.37 -9.78
CA VAL A 289 -0.84 20.97 -8.70
C VAL A 289 -0.32 19.56 -9.00
N PRO A 290 0.99 19.37 -9.22
CA PRO A 290 1.57 18.05 -9.45
C PRO A 290 1.26 17.08 -8.32
N HIS A 291 1.00 15.82 -8.66
CA HIS A 291 0.83 14.75 -7.67
C HIS A 291 2.18 14.40 -7.05
N ARG A 292 2.14 14.07 -5.75
CA ARG A 292 3.22 13.44 -5.01
C ARG A 292 2.61 12.45 -4.01
N PRO A 293 3.29 11.35 -3.63
CA PRO A 293 2.81 10.51 -2.55
C PRO A 293 2.59 11.33 -1.27
N GLN A 294 1.37 11.31 -0.72
CA GLN A 294 1.08 11.96 0.56
C GLN A 294 1.54 11.04 1.69
N VAL A 295 2.57 11.44 2.43
CA VAL A 295 3.23 10.61 3.46
C VAL A 295 2.63 10.78 4.87
N SER A 296 1.89 11.87 5.11
CA SER A 296 1.20 12.14 6.37
C SER A 296 -0.16 12.79 6.11
N LEU A 297 -1.16 12.43 6.94
CA LEU A 297 -2.47 13.11 6.95
C LEU A 297 -2.38 14.54 7.50
N ARG A 298 -1.29 14.90 8.19
CA ARG A 298 -1.04 16.27 8.68
C ARG A 298 -0.54 17.21 7.58
N GLU A 299 -0.10 16.66 6.45
CA GLU A 299 0.45 17.39 5.32
C GLU A 299 -0.43 17.18 4.08
N PRO A 300 -1.65 17.75 4.06
CA PRO A 300 -2.49 17.70 2.88
C PRO A 300 -1.87 18.48 1.72
N PHE A 301 -2.38 18.25 0.52
CA PHE A 301 -2.17 19.18 -0.58
C PHE A 301 -2.88 20.49 -0.27
N VAL A 302 -2.33 21.59 -0.78
CA VAL A 302 -2.84 22.94 -0.53
C VAL A 302 -2.83 23.74 -1.83
N TYR A 303 -3.90 24.48 -2.06
CA TYR A 303 -3.98 25.56 -3.03
C TYR A 303 -4.55 26.80 -2.35
N GLU A 304 -3.95 27.96 -2.60
CA GLU A 304 -4.43 29.24 -2.12
C GLU A 304 -4.79 30.14 -3.30
N ASP A 305 -5.91 30.85 -3.16
CA ASP A 305 -6.41 31.82 -4.13
C ASP A 305 -6.70 33.14 -3.41
N VAL A 306 -6.56 34.25 -4.12
CA VAL A 306 -6.85 35.60 -3.63
C VAL A 306 -7.92 36.20 -4.53
N LEU A 307 -9.11 36.39 -3.97
CA LEU A 307 -10.24 37.01 -4.66
C LEU A 307 -10.29 38.50 -4.30
N THR A 308 -10.35 39.35 -5.33
CA THR A 308 -10.40 40.81 -5.19
C THR A 308 -11.82 41.37 -5.30
N ASP A 309 -12.79 40.54 -5.66
CA ASP A 309 -14.20 40.89 -5.70
C ASP A 309 -14.94 40.38 -4.45
N ARG A 310 -16.22 40.74 -4.34
CA ARG A 310 -17.13 40.33 -3.27
C ARG A 310 -18.14 39.26 -3.69
N GLU A 311 -18.06 38.76 -4.92
CA GLU A 311 -19.02 37.85 -5.53
C GLU A 311 -18.91 36.42 -4.99
N ALA A 312 -19.93 35.61 -5.21
CA ALA A 312 -19.84 34.19 -4.92
C ALA A 312 -19.00 33.47 -5.97
N HIS A 313 -18.28 32.41 -5.57
CA HIS A 313 -17.52 31.56 -6.49
C HIS A 313 -17.74 30.08 -6.22
N VAL A 314 -17.50 29.26 -7.23
CA VAL A 314 -17.52 27.80 -7.12
C VAL A 314 -16.16 27.22 -7.49
N TYR A 315 -15.64 26.34 -6.64
CA TYR A 315 -14.43 25.58 -6.90
C TYR A 315 -14.73 24.10 -7.16
N VAL A 316 -14.02 23.51 -8.12
CA VAL A 316 -14.00 22.06 -8.36
C VAL A 316 -12.54 21.61 -8.47
N LEU A 317 -12.21 20.50 -7.82
CA LEU A 317 -10.90 19.87 -7.94
C LEU A 317 -11.05 18.57 -8.71
N ALA A 318 -10.20 18.34 -9.71
CA ALA A 318 -10.17 17.12 -10.50
C ALA A 318 -8.82 16.41 -10.36
N THR A 319 -8.85 15.12 -10.09
CA THR A 319 -7.67 14.25 -10.23
C THR A 319 -7.41 13.99 -11.71
N VAL A 320 -6.14 13.95 -12.13
CA VAL A 320 -5.71 13.51 -13.46
C VAL A 320 -4.67 12.41 -13.32
N ASP A 321 -4.83 11.32 -14.09
CA ASP A 321 -3.85 10.23 -14.16
C ASP A 321 -3.00 10.25 -15.45
N ALA A 322 -2.03 9.35 -15.55
CA ALA A 322 -1.11 9.28 -16.69
C ALA A 322 -1.77 8.86 -18.01
N ALA A 323 -2.99 8.30 -17.98
CA ALA A 323 -3.79 8.06 -19.18
C ALA A 323 -4.63 9.29 -19.59
N GLY A 324 -4.55 10.39 -18.85
CA GLY A 324 -5.33 11.60 -19.10
C GLY A 324 -6.79 11.52 -18.65
N ARG A 325 -7.15 10.47 -17.88
CA ARG A 325 -8.49 10.35 -17.31
C ARG A 325 -8.63 11.32 -16.15
N THR A 326 -9.86 11.79 -15.93
CA THR A 326 -10.15 12.75 -14.87
C THR A 326 -11.27 12.28 -13.95
N ALA A 327 -11.23 12.70 -12.69
CA ALA A 327 -12.28 12.47 -11.71
C ALA A 327 -12.48 13.73 -10.85
N SER A 328 -13.65 14.37 -11.02
CA SER A 328 -13.98 15.65 -10.39
C SER A 328 -14.65 15.47 -9.03
N SER A 329 -14.31 16.35 -8.09
CA SER A 329 -15.04 16.50 -6.83
C SER A 329 -16.44 17.06 -7.06
N LYS A 330 -17.25 17.07 -6.00
CA LYS A 330 -18.40 17.99 -5.92
C LYS A 330 -17.93 19.44 -5.95
N GLU A 331 -18.87 20.35 -6.14
CA GLU A 331 -18.65 21.79 -6.05
C GLU A 331 -18.42 22.25 -4.60
N TYR A 332 -17.50 23.20 -4.44
CA TYR A 332 -17.18 23.87 -3.18
C TYR A 332 -17.48 25.36 -3.31
N PHE A 333 -18.56 25.80 -2.66
CA PHE A 333 -19.07 27.15 -2.76
C PHE A 333 -18.35 28.10 -1.80
N VAL A 334 -17.96 29.26 -2.33
CA VAL A 334 -17.47 30.42 -1.58
C VAL A 334 -18.56 31.49 -1.65
N PRO A 335 -19.21 31.83 -0.52
CA PRO A 335 -20.26 32.83 -0.52
C PRO A 335 -19.71 34.23 -0.82
N ALA A 336 -20.58 35.07 -1.39
CA ALA A 336 -20.36 36.50 -1.49
C ALA A 336 -20.17 37.12 -0.10
N ILE A 337 -19.43 38.23 0.00
CA ILE A 337 -19.26 38.98 1.25
C ILE A 337 -19.88 40.38 1.13
N GLY A 338 -20.56 40.82 2.18
CA GLY A 338 -21.12 42.18 2.29
C GLY A 338 -20.05 43.24 2.48
#